data_AF-A0ABD3WWR8-F1
#
_entry.id   AF-A0ABD3WWR8-F1
#
_cell.length_a   1.000
_cell.length_b   1.000
_cell.length_c   1.000
_cell.angle_alpha   90.00
_cell.angle_beta   90.00
_cell.angle_gamma   90.00
#
_symmetry.space_group_name_H-M   'P 1'
#
loop_
_entity.id
_entity.type
_entity.pdbx_description
1 polymer ?
#
loop_
_entity_poly.entity_id
_entity_poly.type
_entity_poly.pdbx_seq_one_letter_code
_entity_poly.pdbx_strand_id
1 'polypeptide(L)'
;MIDKSNNLNTEKWLAIMVRVFEVGVGPRTRLLDMPISRGETSEAIFNDIDAIFTSLNIPWSNCIGFASDNSNVMVGKKNSVITRIQQRNPNIFSIGCICHLAILCAKDGIKQLTMPVDDLMVDIYYHFEHSSKRRKTYKEFQLFTEVDDLDILNHCQTDRWPSLHKVVDQILNQYAPLLRVTVTLKSREE
;
A
#
# COMPACT_ATOMS: atom_id res chain seq x y z
N MET A 1 -15.13 -2.61 7.91
CA MET A 1 -13.87 -2.19 7.28
C MET A 1 -14.21 -1.32 6.10
N ILE A 2 -13.58 -0.16 6.00
CA ILE A 2 -13.80 0.78 4.91
C ILE A 2 -12.47 1.02 4.22
N ASP A 3 -12.47 0.88 2.90
CA ASP A 3 -11.31 1.16 2.06
C ASP A 3 -11.72 2.11 0.94
N LYS A 4 -10.83 3.04 0.60
CA LYS A 4 -11.07 4.03 -0.42
C LYS A 4 -10.01 3.92 -1.50
N SER A 5 -10.45 3.75 -2.74
CA SER A 5 -9.57 3.71 -3.90
C SER A 5 -9.98 4.76 -4.91
N ASN A 6 -8.99 5.30 -5.63
CA ASN A 6 -9.23 6.16 -6.78
C ASN A 6 -9.14 5.29 -8.05
N ASN A 7 -10.05 5.47 -8.99
CA ASN A 7 -9.88 4.92 -10.34
C ASN A 7 -9.12 5.91 -11.25
N LEU A 8 -8.72 5.45 -12.43
CA LEU A 8 -8.04 6.27 -13.44
C LEU A 8 -8.89 7.45 -13.93
N ASN A 9 -10.22 7.35 -13.79
CA ASN A 9 -11.19 8.36 -14.17
C ASN A 9 -11.49 9.36 -13.03
N THR A 10 -10.64 9.43 -12.00
CA THR A 10 -10.76 10.32 -10.81
C THR A 10 -11.94 10.06 -9.88
N GLU A 11 -12.79 9.07 -10.17
CA GLU A 11 -13.85 8.65 -9.27
C GLU A 11 -13.25 7.91 -8.07
N LYS A 12 -13.80 8.22 -6.89
CA LYS A 12 -13.33 7.63 -5.64
C LYS A 12 -14.36 6.62 -5.17
N TRP A 13 -14.00 5.35 -5.22
CA TRP A 13 -14.85 4.26 -4.77
C TRP A 13 -14.62 4.02 -3.28
N LEU A 14 -15.71 3.83 -2.55
CA LEU A 14 -15.68 3.55 -1.12
C LEU A 14 -16.16 2.11 -0.89
N ALA A 15 -15.24 1.17 -0.75
CA ALA A 15 -15.59 -0.21 -0.43
C ALA A 15 -15.98 -0.32 1.04
N ILE A 16 -17.21 -0.75 1.31
CA ILE A 16 -17.73 -0.95 2.67
C ILE A 16 -17.90 -2.44 2.89
N MET A 17 -17.05 -3.02 3.73
CA MET A 17 -17.16 -4.40 4.16
C MET A 17 -17.64 -4.50 5.59
N VAL A 18 -18.55 -5.43 5.85
CA VAL A 18 -19.03 -5.75 7.19
C VAL A 18 -18.52 -7.12 7.61
N ARG A 19 -18.19 -7.24 8.90
CA ARG A 19 -17.86 -8.52 9.52
C ARG A 19 -18.94 -8.83 10.54
N VAL A 20 -19.69 -9.90 10.29
CA VAL A 20 -20.81 -10.34 11.12
C VAL A 20 -20.50 -11.71 11.72
N PHE A 21 -21.02 -11.98 12.91
CA PHE A 21 -20.92 -13.31 13.52
C PHE A 21 -22.21 -14.08 13.26
N GLU A 22 -22.13 -15.16 12.49
CA GLU A 22 -23.26 -16.02 12.18
C GLU A 22 -23.26 -17.21 13.14
N VAL A 23 -24.34 -17.40 13.90
CA VAL A 23 -24.46 -18.48 14.90
C VAL A 23 -24.30 -19.84 14.20
N GLY A 24 -23.41 -20.68 14.74
CA GLY A 24 -23.10 -22.01 14.17
C GLY A 24 -22.09 -22.00 13.01
N VAL A 25 -21.78 -20.84 12.42
CA VAL A 25 -20.80 -20.71 11.32
C VAL A 25 -19.54 -19.96 11.77
N GLY A 26 -19.70 -18.94 12.61
CA GLY A 26 -18.63 -18.06 13.06
C GLY A 26 -18.55 -16.74 12.29
N PRO A 27 -17.42 -16.02 12.37
CA PRO A 27 -17.28 -14.69 11.78
C PRO A 27 -17.16 -14.75 10.25
N ARG A 28 -18.04 -14.03 9.55
CA ARG A 28 -18.04 -13.88 8.09
C ARG A 28 -17.83 -12.43 7.69
N THR A 29 -17.00 -12.22 6.69
CA THR A 29 -16.82 -10.92 6.05
C THR A 29 -17.62 -10.88 4.75
N ARG A 30 -18.39 -9.82 4.54
CA ARG A 30 -19.21 -9.61 3.33
C ARG A 30 -18.99 -8.19 2.83
N LEU A 31 -19.01 -8.02 1.51
CA LEU A 31 -19.16 -6.69 0.90
C LEU A 31 -20.59 -6.22 1.18
N LEU A 32 -20.72 -5.06 1.81
CA LEU A 32 -22.02 -4.44 2.06
C LEU A 32 -22.43 -3.61 0.84
N ASP A 33 -21.55 -2.72 0.41
CA ASP A 33 -21.76 -1.85 -0.74
C ASP A 33 -20.42 -1.24 -1.20
N MET A 34 -20.43 -0.62 -2.39
CA MET A 34 -19.30 0.11 -2.95
C MET A 34 -19.78 1.39 -3.66
N PRO A 35 -20.29 2.40 -2.92
CA PRO A 35 -20.70 3.65 -3.53
C PRO A 35 -19.51 4.44 -4.10
N ILE A 36 -19.81 5.30 -5.07
CA ILE A 36 -18.92 6.39 -5.46
C ILE A 36 -19.01 7.46 -4.37
N SER A 37 -17.88 7.76 -3.74
CA SER A 37 -17.78 8.71 -2.64
C SER A 37 -18.00 10.13 -3.12
N ARG A 38 -18.86 10.87 -2.42
CA ARG A 38 -19.26 12.24 -2.80
C ARG A 38 -18.24 13.31 -2.40
N GLY A 39 -17.19 12.93 -1.68
CA GLY A 39 -16.16 13.87 -1.23
C GLY A 39 -15.02 13.21 -0.47
N GLU A 40 -14.10 14.03 0.03
CA GLU A 40 -12.90 13.57 0.76
C GLU A 40 -12.91 13.94 2.24
N THR A 41 -13.90 14.70 2.66
CA THR A 41 -14.05 15.08 4.06
C THR A 41 -14.58 13.91 4.86
N SER A 42 -14.25 13.89 6.15
CA SER A 42 -14.80 12.92 7.09
C SER A 42 -16.33 12.97 7.15
N GLU A 43 -16.90 14.15 6.92
CA GLU A 43 -18.34 14.36 6.82
C GLU A 43 -18.97 13.68 5.61
N ALA A 44 -18.43 13.93 4.42
CA ALA A 44 -18.94 13.33 3.20
C ALA A 44 -18.89 11.80 3.27
N ILE A 45 -17.75 11.27 3.73
CA ILE A 45 -17.57 9.82 3.89
C ILE A 45 -18.54 9.25 4.92
N PHE A 46 -18.69 9.91 6.08
CA PHE A 46 -19.65 9.47 7.08
C PHE A 46 -21.09 9.48 6.55
N ASN A 47 -21.49 10.53 5.85
CA ASN A 47 -22.84 10.64 5.28
C ASN A 47 -23.11 9.58 4.22
N ASP A 48 -22.12 9.23 3.39
CA ASP A 48 -22.23 8.14 2.41
C ASP A 48 -22.48 6.79 3.12
N ILE A 49 -21.78 6.54 4.24
CA ILE A 49 -21.96 5.31 5.05
C ILE A 49 -23.32 5.33 5.78
N ASP A 50 -23.68 6.46 6.40
CA ASP A 50 -24.93 6.64 7.15
C ASP A 50 -26.15 6.44 6.24
N ALA A 51 -26.07 6.91 4.99
CA ALA A 51 -27.11 6.69 3.98
C ALA A 51 -27.32 5.20 3.67
N ILE A 52 -26.24 4.42 3.58
CA ILE A 52 -26.30 2.96 3.33
C ILE A 52 -26.83 2.22 4.55
N PHE A 53 -26.37 2.57 5.74
CA PHE A 53 -26.90 1.99 6.98
C PHE A 53 -28.39 2.27 7.13
N THR A 54 -28.82 3.50 6.80
CA THR A 54 -30.23 3.90 6.83
C THR A 54 -31.05 3.17 5.77
N SER A 55 -30.58 3.06 4.53
CA SER A 55 -31.31 2.37 3.45
C SER A 55 -31.51 0.88 3.72
N LEU A 56 -30.55 0.26 4.41
CA LEU A 56 -30.60 -1.14 4.82
C LEU A 56 -31.25 -1.37 6.19
N ASN A 57 -31.74 -0.31 6.86
CA ASN A 57 -32.28 -0.35 8.22
C ASN A 57 -31.33 -1.02 9.23
N ILE A 58 -30.03 -0.70 9.15
CA ILE A 58 -28.99 -1.19 10.06
C ILE A 58 -28.74 -0.14 11.15
N PRO A 59 -29.11 -0.41 12.41
CA PRO A 59 -28.83 0.50 13.52
C PRO A 59 -27.33 0.59 13.81
N TRP A 60 -26.82 1.80 14.05
CA TRP A 60 -25.44 2.02 14.47
C TRP A 60 -25.06 1.31 15.78
N SER A 61 -26.04 1.03 16.65
CA SER A 61 -25.84 0.23 17.87
C SER A 61 -25.33 -1.19 17.59
N ASN A 62 -25.59 -1.73 16.40
CA ASN A 62 -25.10 -3.06 15.99
C ASN A 62 -23.64 -3.01 15.53
N CYS A 63 -23.13 -1.82 15.20
CA CYS A 63 -21.75 -1.61 14.81
C CYS A 63 -20.88 -1.48 16.07
N ILE A 64 -20.30 -2.59 16.51
CA ILE A 64 -19.42 -2.63 17.69
C ILE A 64 -17.98 -2.20 17.35
N GLY A 65 -17.58 -2.27 16.08
CA GLY A 65 -16.21 -2.04 15.65
C GLY A 65 -16.10 -1.37 14.29
N PHE A 66 -15.19 -0.41 14.19
CA PHE A 66 -14.83 0.28 12.96
C PHE A 66 -13.39 -0.04 12.57
N ALA A 67 -13.15 -0.23 11.27
CA ALA A 67 -11.80 -0.43 10.75
C ALA A 67 -11.63 0.32 9.43
N SER A 68 -10.50 1.00 9.26
CA SER A 68 -10.16 1.81 8.08
C SER A 68 -8.65 1.98 7.96
N ASP A 69 -8.21 2.68 6.92
CA ASP A 69 -6.86 3.24 6.90
C ASP A 69 -6.61 4.15 8.13
N ASN A 70 -5.32 4.36 8.45
CA ASN A 70 -4.92 5.18 9.59
C ASN A 70 -4.85 6.68 9.23
N SER A 71 -5.62 7.12 8.23
CA SER A 71 -5.61 8.53 7.83
C SER A 71 -6.29 9.40 8.88
N ASN A 72 -5.87 10.67 8.97
CA ASN A 72 -6.50 11.64 9.88
C ASN A 72 -8.00 11.83 9.59
N VAL A 73 -8.43 11.68 8.34
CA VAL A 73 -9.83 11.78 7.93
C VAL A 73 -10.66 10.65 8.56
N MET A 74 -10.11 9.43 8.61
CA MET A 74 -10.84 8.26 9.10
C MET A 74 -10.74 8.07 10.61
N VAL A 75 -9.53 8.18 11.17
CA VAL A 75 -9.24 7.85 12.59
C VAL A 75 -8.71 9.02 13.41
N GLY A 76 -8.68 10.23 12.86
CA GLY A 76 -8.19 11.42 13.58
C GLY A 76 -8.96 11.73 14.86
N LYS A 77 -8.32 12.40 15.82
CA LYS A 77 -8.92 12.73 17.12
C LYS A 77 -10.06 13.75 17.06
N LYS A 78 -10.08 14.58 16.00
CA LYS A 78 -11.05 15.66 15.80
C LYS A 78 -11.56 15.61 14.37
N ASN A 79 -12.86 15.79 14.19
CA ASN A 79 -13.50 15.89 12.87
C ASN A 79 -13.11 14.75 11.92
N SER A 80 -13.18 13.52 12.39
CA SER A 80 -12.91 12.30 11.63
C SER A 80 -14.16 11.42 11.52
N VAL A 81 -14.12 10.43 10.63
CA VAL A 81 -15.22 9.47 10.47
C VAL A 81 -15.48 8.75 11.79
N ILE A 82 -14.45 8.30 12.50
CA ILE A 82 -14.64 7.64 13.81
C ILE A 82 -15.30 8.57 14.83
N THR A 83 -14.93 9.85 14.90
CA THR A 83 -15.56 10.77 15.86
C THR A 83 -17.04 10.99 15.57
N ARG A 84 -17.45 10.94 14.29
CA ARG A 84 -18.85 11.03 13.88
C ARG A 84 -19.61 9.74 14.16
N ILE A 85 -19.00 8.57 13.95
CA ILE A 85 -19.59 7.29 14.32
C ILE A 85 -19.77 7.19 15.85
N GLN A 86 -18.80 7.67 16.63
CA GLN A 86 -18.90 7.71 18.10
C GLN A 86 -20.08 8.55 18.60
N GLN A 87 -20.52 9.57 17.85
CA GLN A 87 -21.74 10.31 18.17
C GLN A 87 -23.01 9.48 17.96
N ARG A 88 -22.98 8.47 17.08
CA ARG A 88 -24.09 7.52 16.86
C ARG A 88 -24.03 6.32 17.80
N ASN A 89 -22.82 5.83 18.09
CA ASN A 89 -22.57 4.74 19.03
C ASN A 89 -21.30 5.03 19.85
N PRO A 90 -21.42 5.54 21.09
CA PRO A 90 -20.27 5.86 21.94
C PRO A 90 -19.38 4.67 22.30
N ASN A 91 -19.92 3.45 22.25
CA ASN A 91 -19.21 2.22 22.65
C ASN A 91 -18.41 1.58 21.51
N ILE A 92 -18.36 2.21 20.33
CA ILE A 92 -17.64 1.65 19.19
C ILE A 92 -16.12 1.65 19.43
N PHE A 93 -15.47 0.53 19.15
CA PHE A 93 -14.02 0.47 19.11
C PHE A 93 -13.50 0.75 17.68
N SER A 94 -12.34 1.37 17.56
CA SER A 94 -11.68 1.59 16.28
C SER A 94 -10.41 0.76 16.18
N ILE A 95 -10.23 0.08 15.05
CA ILE A 95 -9.01 -0.66 14.70
C ILE A 95 -8.42 -0.04 13.45
N GLY A 96 -7.20 0.47 13.56
CA GLY A 96 -6.43 0.90 12.40
C GLY A 96 -6.05 -0.26 11.47
N CYS A 97 -5.78 0.05 10.21
CA CYS A 97 -5.29 -0.92 9.23
C CYS A 97 -3.94 -1.48 9.67
N ILE A 98 -3.93 -2.77 10.06
CA ILE A 98 -2.72 -3.50 10.46
C ILE A 98 -1.67 -3.47 9.36
N CYS A 99 -2.10 -3.58 8.09
CA CYS A 99 -1.18 -3.51 6.95
C CYS A 99 -0.47 -2.15 6.89
N HIS A 100 -1.19 -1.05 7.15
CA HIS A 100 -0.60 0.28 7.18
C HIS A 100 0.36 0.45 8.36
N LEU A 101 -0.01 -0.05 9.55
CA LEU A 101 0.88 -0.06 10.71
C LEU A 101 2.17 -0.85 10.45
N ALA A 102 2.07 -2.05 9.88
CA ALA A 102 3.23 -2.86 9.53
C ALA A 102 4.15 -2.15 8.53
N ILE A 103 3.58 -1.45 7.55
CA ILE A 103 4.33 -0.63 6.59
C ILE A 103 5.06 0.51 7.29
N LEU A 104 4.41 1.21 8.21
CA LEU A 104 5.04 2.30 8.97
C LEU A 104 6.22 1.78 9.81
N CYS A 105 6.04 0.65 10.51
CA CYS A 105 7.11 0.01 11.26
C CYS A 105 8.30 -0.38 10.37
N ALA A 106 8.04 -0.98 9.20
CA ALA A 106 9.10 -1.34 8.26
C ALA A 106 9.85 -0.11 7.74
N LYS A 107 9.12 0.94 7.33
CA LYS A 107 9.72 2.20 6.86
C LYS A 107 10.61 2.83 7.92
N ASP A 108 10.14 2.86 9.18
CA ASP A 108 10.94 3.41 10.26
C ASP A 108 12.15 2.54 10.58
N GLY A 109 12.04 1.22 10.47
CA GLY A 109 13.19 0.31 10.59
C GLY A 109 14.25 0.53 9.50
N ILE A 110 13.84 0.69 8.24
CA ILE A 110 14.75 0.95 7.11
C ILE A 110 15.52 2.27 7.31
N LYS A 111 14.85 3.32 7.79
CA LYS A 111 15.51 4.61 8.11
C LYS A 111 16.59 4.52 9.18
N GLN A 112 16.57 3.48 10.04
CA GLN A 112 17.60 3.28 11.06
C GLN A 112 18.83 2.53 10.51
N LEU A 113 18.78 2.01 9.29
CA LEU A 113 19.94 1.38 8.67
C LEU A 113 21.01 2.44 8.36
N THR A 114 22.28 2.10 8.57
CA THR A 114 23.42 2.98 8.27
C THR A 114 23.62 3.19 6.77
N MET A 115 23.11 2.27 5.96
CA MET A 115 23.14 2.33 4.51
C MET A 115 21.76 2.75 3.99
N PRO A 116 21.68 3.73 3.07
CA PRO A 116 20.42 4.17 2.49
C PRO A 116 19.96 3.16 1.42
N VAL A 117 19.38 2.05 1.87
CA VAL A 117 18.95 0.95 0.98
C VAL A 117 17.95 1.46 -0.07
N ASP A 118 16.96 2.25 0.35
CA ASP A 118 15.94 2.80 -0.54
C ASP A 118 16.56 3.65 -1.67
N ASP A 119 17.50 4.52 -1.33
CA ASP A 119 18.18 5.38 -2.31
C ASP A 119 19.06 4.54 -3.24
N LEU A 120 19.78 3.54 -2.72
CA LEU A 120 20.58 2.63 -3.53
C LEU A 120 19.71 1.88 -4.56
N MET A 121 18.53 1.41 -4.18
CA MET A 121 17.62 0.72 -5.11
C MET A 121 17.18 1.68 -6.24
N VAL A 122 16.87 2.93 -5.90
CA VAL A 122 16.48 3.98 -6.85
C VAL A 122 17.63 4.34 -7.79
N ASP A 123 18.84 4.48 -7.25
CA ASP A 123 20.04 4.80 -8.02
C ASP A 123 20.39 3.68 -9.01
N ILE A 124 20.30 2.42 -8.59
CA ILE A 124 20.51 1.28 -9.48
C ILE A 124 19.48 1.32 -10.62
N TYR A 125 18.21 1.54 -10.33
CA TYR A 125 17.19 1.66 -11.37
C TYR A 125 17.52 2.76 -12.39
N TYR A 126 17.78 3.99 -11.93
CA TYR A 126 18.06 5.12 -12.82
C TYR A 126 19.40 5.01 -13.55
N HIS A 127 20.37 4.28 -12.99
CA HIS A 127 21.62 3.96 -13.67
C HIS A 127 21.35 3.20 -14.98
N PHE A 128 20.43 2.24 -14.99
CA PHE A 128 20.14 1.48 -16.21
C PHE A 128 19.07 2.15 -17.08
N GLU A 129 18.06 2.77 -16.47
CA GLU A 129 16.90 3.30 -17.21
C GLU A 129 17.30 4.33 -18.28
N HIS A 130 18.26 5.20 -17.98
CA HIS A 130 18.70 6.26 -18.89
C HIS A 130 19.77 5.84 -19.91
N SER A 131 20.08 4.55 -20.04
CA SER A 131 21.13 4.11 -20.97
C SER A 131 20.81 2.78 -21.64
N SER A 132 20.41 2.89 -22.91
CA SER A 132 20.22 1.74 -23.80
C SER A 132 21.47 0.85 -23.89
N LYS A 133 22.66 1.46 -23.90
CA LYS A 133 23.95 0.74 -23.88
C LYS A 133 24.11 -0.11 -22.62
N ARG A 134 23.87 0.46 -21.43
CA ARG A 134 23.98 -0.27 -20.16
C ARG A 134 22.94 -1.38 -20.05
N ARG A 135 21.69 -1.14 -20.49
CA ARG A 135 20.64 -2.18 -20.54
C ARG A 135 21.02 -3.34 -21.46
N LYS A 136 21.61 -3.05 -22.63
CA LYS A 136 22.10 -4.08 -23.54
C LYS A 136 23.21 -4.91 -22.91
N THR A 137 24.24 -4.26 -22.36
CA THR A 137 25.34 -4.96 -21.68
C THR A 137 24.84 -5.79 -20.49
N TYR A 138 23.86 -5.29 -19.75
CA TYR A 138 23.23 -6.04 -18.66
C TYR A 138 22.55 -7.33 -19.15
N LYS A 139 21.75 -7.26 -20.22
CA LYS A 139 21.13 -8.45 -20.85
C LYS A 139 22.16 -9.47 -21.33
N GLU A 140 23.28 -9.01 -21.91
CA GLU A 140 24.38 -9.88 -22.32
C GLU A 140 24.98 -10.63 -21.11
N PHE A 141 25.13 -9.94 -19.97
CA PHE A 141 25.60 -10.58 -18.74
C PHE A 141 24.55 -11.47 -18.06
N GLN A 142 23.25 -11.17 -18.18
CA GLN A 142 22.19 -12.06 -17.71
C GLN A 142 22.27 -13.41 -18.43
N LEU A 143 22.40 -13.39 -19.76
CA LEU A 143 22.62 -14.60 -20.56
C LEU A 143 23.90 -15.34 -20.15
N PHE A 144 25.00 -14.61 -19.93
CA PHE A 144 26.29 -15.20 -19.52
C PHE A 144 26.25 -15.85 -18.13
N THR A 145 25.45 -15.30 -17.21
CA THR A 145 25.32 -15.80 -15.83
C THR A 145 24.17 -16.78 -15.64
N GLU A 146 23.49 -17.14 -16.74
CA GLU A 146 22.37 -18.10 -16.76
C GLU A 146 21.23 -17.73 -15.80
N VAL A 147 20.97 -16.42 -15.64
CA VAL A 147 19.82 -15.92 -14.88
C VAL A 147 18.70 -15.48 -15.83
N ASP A 148 17.47 -15.43 -15.29
CA ASP A 148 16.30 -14.99 -16.04
C ASP A 148 16.48 -13.55 -16.60
N ASP A 149 15.98 -13.31 -17.81
CA ASP A 149 15.92 -11.97 -18.43
C ASP A 149 14.84 -11.14 -17.74
N LEU A 150 15.25 -10.43 -16.69
CA LEU A 150 14.41 -9.53 -15.90
C LEU A 150 14.88 -8.09 -16.01
N ASP A 151 13.95 -7.18 -16.33
CA ASP A 151 14.18 -5.73 -16.24
C ASP A 151 14.26 -5.27 -14.78
N ILE A 152 15.15 -4.32 -14.48
CA ILE A 152 15.32 -3.78 -13.13
C ILE A 152 14.04 -3.05 -12.70
N LEU A 153 13.51 -3.42 -11.53
CA LEU A 153 12.30 -2.82 -10.99
C LEU A 153 12.59 -1.45 -10.38
N ASN A 154 11.68 -0.50 -10.59
CA ASN A 154 11.71 0.78 -9.91
C ASN A 154 11.16 0.64 -8.49
N HIS A 155 11.90 1.14 -7.50
CA HIS A 155 11.36 1.31 -6.16
C HIS A 155 10.57 2.63 -6.07
N CYS A 156 9.25 2.53 -5.91
CA CYS A 156 8.40 3.69 -5.63
C CYS A 156 8.26 3.87 -4.11
N GLN A 157 8.87 4.92 -3.56
CA GLN A 157 8.87 5.23 -2.12
C GLN A 157 7.44 5.45 -1.54
N THR A 158 6.46 5.77 -2.40
CA THR A 158 5.10 6.11 -1.98
C THR A 158 4.20 4.91 -1.68
N ASP A 159 4.53 3.69 -2.13
CA ASP A 159 3.60 2.55 -2.02
C ASP A 159 4.23 1.27 -1.47
N ARG A 160 3.65 0.84 -0.34
CA ARG A 160 3.41 -0.54 0.12
C ARG A 160 4.64 -1.45 0.22
N TRP A 161 4.81 -2.08 1.38
CA TRP A 161 5.76 -3.17 1.68
C TRP A 161 6.17 -4.08 0.49
N PRO A 162 5.26 -4.51 -0.42
CA PRO A 162 5.68 -5.39 -1.51
C PRO A 162 6.68 -4.76 -2.48
N SER A 163 6.79 -3.44 -2.60
CA SER A 163 7.65 -2.82 -3.62
C SER A 163 9.13 -2.97 -3.29
N LEU A 164 9.58 -2.54 -2.10
CA LEU A 164 11.00 -2.62 -1.74
C LEU A 164 11.50 -4.06 -1.65
N HIS A 165 10.76 -4.93 -0.97
CA HIS A 165 11.15 -6.34 -0.84
C HIS A 165 11.33 -7.01 -2.21
N LYS A 166 10.39 -6.79 -3.15
CA LYS A 166 10.52 -7.32 -4.52
C LYS A 166 11.73 -6.76 -5.26
N VAL A 167 12.02 -5.48 -5.11
CA VAL A 167 13.18 -4.85 -5.74
C VAL A 167 14.47 -5.43 -5.18
N VAL A 168 14.58 -5.55 -3.85
CA VAL A 168 15.75 -6.13 -3.17
C VAL A 168 15.93 -7.59 -3.58
N ASP A 169 14.89 -8.41 -3.51
CA ASP A 169 14.94 -9.82 -3.91
C ASP A 169 15.38 -9.97 -5.38
N GLN A 170 14.87 -9.12 -6.27
CA GLN A 170 15.26 -9.17 -7.65
C GLN A 170 16.72 -8.74 -7.87
N ILE A 171 17.19 -7.70 -7.17
CA ILE A 171 18.60 -7.30 -7.24
C ILE A 171 19.51 -8.40 -6.70
N LEU A 172 19.11 -9.11 -5.65
CA LEU A 172 19.86 -10.25 -5.12
C LEU A 172 19.91 -11.40 -6.14
N ASN A 173 18.78 -11.72 -6.79
CA ASN A 173 18.73 -12.72 -7.85
C ASN A 173 19.56 -12.33 -9.08
N GLN A 174 19.66 -11.04 -9.37
CA GLN A 174 20.39 -10.47 -10.50
C GLN A 174 21.78 -9.94 -10.10
N TYR A 175 22.29 -10.32 -8.93
CA TYR A 175 23.52 -9.74 -8.39
C TYR A 175 24.75 -10.02 -9.26
N ALA A 176 24.88 -11.24 -9.77
CA ALA A 176 26.01 -11.65 -10.60
C ALA A 176 26.13 -10.82 -11.90
N PRO A 177 25.09 -10.66 -12.75
CA PRO A 177 25.19 -9.82 -13.93
C PRO A 177 25.35 -8.32 -13.59
N LEU A 178 24.69 -7.83 -12.54
CA LEU A 178 24.83 -6.43 -12.10
C LEU A 178 26.28 -6.11 -11.72
N LEU A 179 26.93 -6.97 -10.93
CA LEU A 179 28.32 -6.81 -10.52
C LEU A 179 29.27 -6.78 -11.72
N ARG A 180 29.04 -7.64 -12.72
CA ARG A 180 29.86 -7.71 -13.95
C ARG A 180 29.76 -6.44 -14.78
N VAL A 181 28.55 -5.86 -14.91
CA VAL A 181 28.37 -4.57 -15.57
C VAL A 181 29.18 -3.49 -14.86
N THR A 182 29.03 -3.38 -13.53
CA THR A 182 29.68 -2.32 -12.75
C THR A 182 31.20 -2.40 -12.82
N VAL A 183 31.78 -3.60 -12.71
CA VAL A 183 33.24 -3.80 -12.85
C VAL A 183 33.74 -3.42 -14.25
N THR A 184 33.01 -3.82 -15.30
CA THR A 184 33.38 -3.55 -16.70
C THR A 184 33.30 -2.06 -17.05
N LEU A 185 32.38 -1.32 -16.43
CA LEU A 185 32.29 0.13 -16.61
C LEU A 185 33.44 0.85 -15.90
N LYS A 186 33.78 0.44 -14.67
CA LYS A 186 34.87 1.03 -13.91
C LYS A 186 36.24 0.87 -14.59
N SER A 187 36.49 -0.28 -15.21
CA SER A 187 37.74 -0.53 -15.95
C SER A 187 37.87 0.24 -17.28
N ARG A 188 36.87 1.04 -17.66
CA ARG A 188 36.91 1.90 -18.87
C ARG A 188 37.10 3.38 -18.54
N GLU A 189 37.02 3.74 -17.27
CA GLU A 189 37.19 5.12 -16.77
C GLU A 189 38.61 5.36 -16.20
N GLU A 190 39.39 4.29 -16.00
CA GLU A 190 40.85 4.30 -15.72
C GLU A 190 41.65 4.13 -17.02
#